data_AF-W4QQZ8-F1
#
_entry.id   AF-W4QQZ8-F1
#
_cell.length_a   1.000
_cell.length_b   1.000
_cell.length_c   1.000
_cell.angle_alpha   90.00
_cell.angle_beta   90.00
_cell.angle_gamma   90.00
#
_symmetry.space_group_name_H-M   'P 1'
#
loop_
_entity.id
_entity.type
_entity.pdbx_description
1 polymer ?
#
loop_
_entity_poly.entity_id
_entity_poly.type
_entity_poly.pdbx_seq_one_letter_code
_entity_poly.pdbx_strand_id
1 'polypeptide(L)'
;MNIIDKRNVLASSNTRSYRRRARSAIRNIAIHHSATTSGSAEAFARYHVNNLGWPGIGYHYVVDRDGSISRCHDLEVVSYHVGNSNSFAVGICMVGDFRTQSLTDAQRQATLDLTRSLMSELNIPVENVWGHIEFPGYAWKPCPSISMGTFRNWLREEGAELTGRPAPTATYVAGVRQRSILNRGDQGDDVRALQERLEELGFHPGPIDGIYGSQTADAVMRFQRTARITVDGIVGPETRAALRDFEQVAEQPEHASPTDEPDHREELYQSETRRMLRLLSPMMRGSDVQEVQEKVGAVADGIFGPETAERVRAFQRREGIAVDGIVGPQTWRALDQSQVNTGVGYQRLLSVQSPFIRGADVQRVQRALNVQVDGMYGPLTERAVRNFQRREGITIDGIVGPQTWRRLFNE
;
A
#
# COMPACT_ATOMS: atom_id res chain seq x y z
N MET A 1 -3.13 0.78 -35.38
CA MET A 1 -2.15 0.53 -34.30
C MET A 1 -0.75 0.35 -34.89
N ASN A 2 0.24 1.17 -34.50
CA ASN A 2 1.64 1.08 -34.95
C ASN A 2 2.50 0.41 -33.86
N ILE A 3 2.87 -0.87 -34.06
CA ILE A 3 3.71 -1.62 -33.11
C ILE A 3 5.12 -1.77 -33.70
N ILE A 4 6.11 -1.27 -32.97
CA ILE A 4 7.53 -1.38 -33.28
C ILE A 4 8.07 -2.60 -32.53
N ASP A 5 8.55 -3.61 -33.26
CA ASP A 5 9.17 -4.78 -32.64
C ASP A 5 10.56 -4.45 -32.11
N LYS A 6 10.73 -4.52 -30.79
CA LYS A 6 11.99 -4.24 -30.10
C LYS A 6 12.61 -5.45 -29.42
N ARG A 7 12.02 -6.65 -29.55
CA ARG A 7 12.47 -7.85 -28.81
C ARG A 7 13.96 -8.16 -28.95
N ASN A 8 14.56 -7.83 -30.10
CA ASN A 8 15.97 -8.13 -30.41
C ASN A 8 16.92 -6.93 -30.34
N VAL A 9 16.44 -5.73 -29.97
CA VAL A 9 17.27 -4.50 -29.92
C VAL A 9 17.36 -3.89 -28.51
N LEU A 10 16.56 -4.37 -27.56
CA LEU A 10 16.60 -3.91 -26.18
C LEU A 10 17.78 -4.52 -25.42
N ALA A 11 18.28 -3.78 -24.43
CA ALA A 11 19.30 -4.28 -23.52
C ALA A 11 18.83 -5.57 -22.82
N SER A 12 19.71 -6.58 -22.79
CA SER A 12 19.48 -7.88 -22.16
C SER A 12 20.75 -8.40 -21.49
N SER A 13 20.58 -9.33 -20.55
CA SER A 13 21.69 -10.00 -19.88
C SER A 13 22.22 -11.15 -20.74
N ASN A 14 23.54 -11.29 -20.80
CA ASN A 14 24.19 -12.42 -21.49
C ASN A 14 24.22 -13.71 -20.64
N THR A 15 23.86 -13.64 -19.35
CA THR A 15 23.99 -14.75 -18.40
C THR A 15 22.69 -15.13 -17.71
N ARG A 16 21.62 -14.34 -17.89
CA ARG A 16 20.32 -14.56 -17.26
C ARG A 16 19.24 -14.56 -18.32
N SER A 17 18.24 -15.42 -18.15
CA SER A 17 17.08 -15.51 -19.04
C SER A 17 15.79 -15.47 -18.24
N TYR A 18 14.74 -14.91 -18.84
CA TYR A 18 13.40 -15.05 -18.29
C TYR A 18 12.89 -16.49 -18.45
N ARG A 19 12.08 -16.93 -17.50
CA ARG A 19 11.30 -18.16 -17.66
C ARG A 19 10.25 -17.95 -18.75
N ARG A 20 9.80 -19.04 -19.36
CA ARG A 20 8.65 -19.05 -20.27
C ARG A 20 7.47 -19.78 -19.66
N ARG A 21 6.27 -19.43 -20.11
CA ARG A 21 4.99 -20.06 -19.76
C ARG A 21 4.23 -20.48 -21.02
N ALA A 22 3.32 -21.44 -20.88
CA ALA A 22 2.37 -21.74 -21.97
C ALA A 22 1.47 -20.52 -22.23
N ARG A 23 1.10 -20.31 -23.49
CA ARG A 23 0.23 -19.17 -23.86
C ARG A 23 -1.14 -19.25 -23.19
N SER A 24 -1.67 -20.45 -23.00
CA SER A 24 -2.92 -20.71 -22.26
C SER A 24 -2.85 -20.38 -20.77
N ALA A 25 -1.66 -20.22 -20.19
CA ALA A 25 -1.51 -19.79 -18.80
C ALA A 25 -1.75 -18.28 -18.64
N ILE A 26 -1.79 -17.52 -19.73
CA ILE A 26 -2.06 -16.08 -19.70
C ILE A 26 -3.55 -15.87 -19.53
N ARG A 27 -3.94 -15.24 -18.42
CA ARG A 27 -5.35 -14.98 -18.10
C ARG A 27 -5.63 -13.54 -17.68
N ASN A 28 -4.60 -12.70 -17.56
CA ASN A 28 -4.72 -11.28 -17.18
C ASN A 28 -3.84 -10.36 -18.04
N ILE A 29 -4.28 -9.11 -18.14
CA ILE A 29 -3.48 -8.00 -18.68
C ILE A 29 -3.24 -7.01 -17.54
N ALA A 30 -1.99 -6.65 -17.29
CA ALA A 30 -1.55 -5.71 -16.28
C ALA A 30 -1.23 -4.35 -16.92
N ILE A 31 -1.95 -3.32 -16.50
CA ILE A 31 -1.73 -1.94 -16.91
C ILE A 31 -0.84 -1.23 -15.89
N HIS A 32 0.24 -0.65 -16.39
CA HIS A 32 1.24 0.08 -15.63
C HIS A 32 1.43 1.50 -16.18
N HIS A 33 1.91 2.38 -15.31
CA HIS A 33 2.70 3.53 -15.74
C HIS A 33 4.17 3.28 -15.42
N SER A 34 5.09 4.06 -16.00
CA SER A 34 6.51 3.96 -15.65
C SER A 34 6.85 4.63 -14.32
N ALA A 35 5.98 5.52 -13.81
CA ALA A 35 6.25 6.42 -12.69
C ALA A 35 7.47 7.32 -12.95
N THR A 36 7.69 7.65 -14.23
CA THR A 36 8.75 8.56 -14.69
C THR A 36 8.12 9.65 -15.56
N THR A 37 8.63 10.88 -15.50
CA THR A 37 8.08 12.01 -16.28
C THR A 37 8.37 11.89 -17.78
N SER A 38 9.36 11.07 -18.15
CA SER A 38 9.74 10.70 -19.51
C SER A 38 10.39 9.30 -19.52
N GLY A 39 10.65 8.73 -20.69
CA GLY A 39 11.29 7.42 -20.81
C GLY A 39 11.07 6.79 -22.18
N SER A 40 11.59 5.58 -22.35
CA SER A 40 11.35 4.72 -23.51
C SER A 40 11.60 3.26 -23.12
N ALA A 41 11.17 2.32 -23.97
CA ALA A 41 11.48 0.90 -23.79
C ALA A 41 12.99 0.65 -23.62
N GLU A 42 13.84 1.30 -24.41
CA GLU A 42 15.30 1.20 -24.29
C GLU A 42 15.83 1.69 -22.95
N ALA A 43 15.33 2.82 -22.46
CA ALA A 43 15.74 3.37 -21.18
C ALA A 43 15.36 2.44 -20.03
N PHE A 44 14.14 1.89 -20.06
CA PHE A 44 13.68 0.94 -19.05
C PHE A 44 14.44 -0.38 -19.13
N ALA A 45 14.72 -0.90 -20.33
CA ALA A 45 15.54 -2.10 -20.52
C ALA A 45 16.94 -1.93 -19.91
N ARG A 46 17.63 -0.80 -20.20
CA ARG A 46 18.94 -0.50 -19.62
C ARG A 46 18.89 -0.43 -18.10
N TYR A 47 17.89 0.23 -17.53
CA TYR A 47 17.74 0.31 -16.08
C TYR A 47 17.51 -1.07 -15.46
N HIS A 48 16.61 -1.87 -16.01
CA HIS A 48 16.32 -3.21 -15.49
C HIS A 48 17.57 -4.12 -15.53
N VAL A 49 18.35 -4.09 -16.61
CA VAL A 49 19.56 -4.91 -16.74
C VAL A 49 20.70 -4.36 -15.86
N ASN A 50 21.05 -3.09 -16.00
CA ASN A 50 22.25 -2.53 -15.41
C ASN A 50 22.11 -2.19 -13.93
N ASN A 51 20.90 -1.80 -13.49
CA ASN A 51 20.66 -1.36 -12.11
C ASN A 51 19.97 -2.44 -11.27
N LEU A 52 19.07 -3.23 -11.87
CA LEU A 52 18.36 -4.29 -11.13
C LEU A 52 18.92 -5.70 -11.40
N GLY A 53 19.85 -5.85 -12.34
CA GLY A 53 20.43 -7.14 -12.71
C GLY A 53 19.43 -8.10 -13.38
N TRP A 54 18.36 -7.59 -13.97
CA TRP A 54 17.33 -8.44 -14.58
C TRP A 54 17.79 -9.01 -15.93
N PRO A 55 17.17 -10.12 -16.40
CA PRO A 55 17.46 -10.66 -17.74
C PRO A 55 17.20 -9.67 -18.90
N GLY A 56 16.28 -8.73 -18.73
CA GLY A 56 15.91 -7.75 -19.75
C GLY A 56 14.88 -6.75 -19.21
N ILE A 57 14.05 -6.19 -20.08
CA ILE A 57 12.96 -5.29 -19.67
C ILE A 57 11.83 -6.05 -18.97
N GLY A 58 11.23 -5.45 -17.95
CA GLY A 58 10.14 -6.03 -17.17
C GLY A 58 8.76 -6.10 -17.87
N TYR A 59 8.56 -5.41 -18.99
CA TYR A 59 7.24 -5.27 -19.62
C TYR A 59 7.18 -5.98 -20.98
N HIS A 60 6.00 -6.46 -21.37
CA HIS A 60 5.79 -7.05 -22.70
C HIS A 60 5.59 -5.96 -23.75
N TYR A 61 4.93 -4.86 -23.37
CA TYR A 61 4.73 -3.69 -24.20
C TYR A 61 5.03 -2.41 -23.41
N VAL A 62 5.54 -1.41 -24.12
CA VAL A 62 5.68 -0.02 -23.63
C VAL A 62 4.95 0.90 -24.59
N VAL A 63 4.12 1.80 -24.07
CA VAL A 63 3.36 2.79 -24.87
C VAL A 63 3.90 4.18 -24.56
N ASP A 64 4.49 4.82 -25.55
CA ASP A 64 5.04 6.17 -25.45
C ASP A 64 3.93 7.24 -25.46
N ARG A 65 4.27 8.47 -25.06
CA ARG A 65 3.30 9.58 -24.93
C ARG A 65 2.66 10.01 -26.25
N ASP A 66 3.28 9.69 -27.38
CA ASP A 66 2.78 9.94 -28.74
C ASP A 66 1.88 8.82 -29.26
N GLY A 67 1.68 7.74 -28.49
CA GLY A 67 0.93 6.56 -28.89
C GLY A 67 1.75 5.49 -29.62
N SER A 68 3.06 5.69 -29.79
CA SER A 68 3.95 4.65 -30.32
C SER A 68 4.04 3.46 -29.36
N ILE A 69 3.96 2.23 -29.88
CA ILE A 69 3.96 1.01 -29.07
C ILE A 69 5.23 0.22 -29.36
N SER A 70 6.03 -0.05 -28.32
CA SER A 70 7.18 -0.94 -28.39
C SER A 70 6.80 -2.35 -27.91
N ARG A 71 6.87 -3.35 -28.79
CA ARG A 71 6.79 -4.77 -28.39
C ARG A 71 8.15 -5.21 -27.86
N CYS A 72 8.19 -5.58 -26.60
CA CYS A 72 9.42 -5.78 -25.85
C CYS A 72 9.75 -7.26 -25.62
N HIS A 73 8.72 -8.12 -25.51
CA HIS A 73 8.88 -9.57 -25.33
C HIS A 73 7.84 -10.36 -26.14
N ASP A 74 8.10 -11.66 -26.32
CA ASP A 74 7.04 -12.63 -26.61
C ASP A 74 6.04 -12.70 -25.46
N LEU A 75 4.79 -13.05 -25.75
CA LEU A 75 3.75 -13.18 -24.73
C LEU A 75 4.02 -14.34 -23.77
N GLU A 76 4.79 -15.33 -24.19
CA GLU A 76 5.17 -16.50 -23.40
C GLU A 76 6.28 -16.19 -22.38
N VAL A 77 6.90 -15.02 -22.42
CA VAL A 77 7.96 -14.63 -21.48
C VAL A 77 7.38 -14.18 -20.13
N VAL A 78 7.88 -14.75 -19.04
CA VAL A 78 7.54 -14.37 -17.67
C VAL A 78 8.45 -13.22 -17.23
N SER A 79 8.16 -12.02 -17.74
CA SER A 79 8.86 -10.77 -17.39
C SER A 79 8.44 -10.24 -16.02
N TYR A 80 9.23 -9.34 -15.42
CA TYR A 80 9.11 -8.94 -14.02
C TYR A 80 8.33 -7.62 -13.83
N HIS A 81 7.00 -7.63 -13.96
CA HIS A 81 6.17 -6.41 -13.88
C HIS A 81 5.16 -6.35 -12.72
N VAL A 82 4.75 -7.50 -12.17
CA VAL A 82 3.74 -7.60 -11.10
C VAL A 82 4.01 -8.78 -10.14
N GLY A 83 5.29 -9.11 -9.94
CA GLY A 83 5.80 -10.18 -9.08
C GLY A 83 5.06 -11.51 -9.18
N ASN A 84 4.31 -11.92 -8.15
CA ASN A 84 3.67 -13.25 -8.11
C ASN A 84 2.68 -13.48 -9.27
N SER A 85 2.17 -12.42 -9.89
CA SER A 85 1.22 -12.51 -10.99
C SER A 85 1.90 -12.60 -12.38
N ASN A 86 3.24 -12.48 -12.45
CA ASN A 86 3.99 -12.56 -13.71
C ASN A 86 3.78 -13.88 -14.47
N SER A 87 3.48 -14.96 -13.75
CA SER A 87 3.26 -16.29 -14.33
C SER A 87 1.98 -16.40 -15.17
N PHE A 88 1.06 -15.43 -15.07
CA PHE A 88 -0.21 -15.43 -15.80
C PHE A 88 -0.63 -14.08 -16.38
N ALA A 89 0.19 -13.04 -16.22
CA ALA A 89 -0.12 -11.68 -16.67
C ALA A 89 0.82 -11.16 -17.77
N VAL A 90 0.23 -10.55 -18.79
CA VAL A 90 0.93 -9.71 -19.79
C VAL A 90 1.00 -8.28 -19.28
N GLY A 91 2.18 -7.65 -19.31
CA GLY A 91 2.40 -6.31 -18.78
C GLY A 91 2.52 -5.24 -19.86
N ILE A 92 1.66 -4.23 -19.79
CA ILE A 92 1.67 -3.02 -20.64
C ILE A 92 2.07 -1.83 -19.77
N CYS A 93 3.15 -1.13 -20.12
CA CYS A 93 3.60 0.06 -19.40
C CYS A 93 3.47 1.33 -20.24
N MET A 94 2.66 2.27 -19.79
CA MET A 94 2.56 3.60 -20.37
C MET A 94 3.69 4.49 -19.81
N VAL A 95 4.42 5.20 -20.67
CA VAL A 95 5.46 6.15 -20.26
C VAL A 95 4.79 7.38 -19.63
N GLY A 96 5.05 7.61 -18.35
CA GLY A 96 4.52 8.74 -17.59
C GLY A 96 4.42 8.49 -16.09
N ASP A 97 4.26 9.57 -15.34
CA ASP A 97 3.89 9.55 -13.93
C ASP A 97 2.47 10.09 -13.77
N PHE A 98 1.47 9.21 -13.83
CA PHE A 98 0.06 9.62 -13.76
C PHE A 98 -0.44 9.98 -12.36
N ARG A 99 0.46 10.09 -11.38
CA ARG A 99 0.16 10.80 -10.14
C ARG A 99 0.16 12.31 -10.34
N THR A 100 0.91 12.79 -11.34
CA THR A 100 1.15 14.22 -11.58
C THR A 100 0.92 14.64 -13.03
N GLN A 101 0.88 13.69 -13.98
CA GLN A 101 0.69 13.93 -15.40
C GLN A 101 -0.63 13.33 -15.88
N SER A 102 -1.27 13.98 -16.85
CA SER A 102 -2.42 13.40 -17.55
C SER A 102 -1.97 12.46 -18.67
N LEU A 103 -2.78 11.43 -18.92
CA LEU A 103 -2.67 10.55 -20.08
C LEU A 103 -2.96 11.37 -21.35
N THR A 104 -2.09 11.28 -22.36
CA THR A 104 -2.38 11.92 -23.66
C THR A 104 -3.44 11.12 -24.41
N ASP A 105 -4.19 11.77 -25.31
CA ASP A 105 -5.22 11.07 -26.09
C ASP A 105 -4.63 9.97 -26.98
N ALA A 106 -3.47 10.24 -27.61
CA ALA A 106 -2.77 9.26 -28.45
C ALA A 106 -2.29 8.05 -27.64
N GLN A 107 -1.69 8.26 -26.46
CA GLN A 107 -1.27 7.18 -25.57
C GLN A 107 -2.46 6.39 -25.02
N ARG A 108 -3.56 7.07 -24.66
CA ARG A 108 -4.81 6.44 -24.23
C ARG A 108 -5.35 5.52 -25.32
N GLN A 109 -5.55 6.04 -26.53
CA GLN A 109 -6.11 5.26 -27.63
C GLN A 109 -5.21 4.07 -28.00
N ALA A 110 -3.90 4.29 -28.11
CA ALA A 110 -2.94 3.23 -28.39
C ALA A 110 -2.96 2.12 -27.32
N THR A 111 -3.11 2.49 -26.04
CA THR A 111 -3.20 1.52 -24.94
C THR A 111 -4.52 0.75 -24.98
N LEU A 112 -5.64 1.41 -25.30
CA LEU A 112 -6.95 0.76 -25.46
C LEU A 112 -6.93 -0.23 -26.64
N ASP A 113 -6.47 0.21 -27.82
CA ASP A 113 -6.38 -0.63 -29.02
C ASP A 113 -5.52 -1.87 -28.78
N LEU A 114 -4.34 -1.69 -28.16
CA LEU A 114 -3.45 -2.78 -27.79
C LEU A 114 -4.12 -3.74 -26.82
N THR A 115 -4.79 -3.21 -25.80
CA THR A 115 -5.47 -4.02 -24.79
C THR A 115 -6.59 -4.84 -25.42
N ARG A 116 -7.42 -4.25 -26.29
CA ARG A 116 -8.46 -4.98 -27.04
C ARG A 116 -7.87 -6.08 -27.93
N SER A 117 -6.78 -5.78 -28.65
CA SER A 117 -6.09 -6.77 -29.47
C SER A 117 -5.61 -7.96 -28.63
N LEU A 118 -4.99 -7.70 -27.47
CA LEU A 118 -4.53 -8.77 -26.57
C LEU A 118 -5.67 -9.54 -25.93
N MET A 119 -6.77 -8.86 -25.55
CA MET A 119 -7.97 -9.52 -25.05
C MET A 119 -8.54 -10.50 -26.07
N SER A 120 -8.64 -10.09 -27.34
CA SER A 120 -9.12 -10.95 -28.43
C SER A 120 -8.16 -12.11 -28.69
N GLU A 121 -6.86 -11.83 -28.79
CA GLU A 121 -5.82 -12.84 -29.09
C GLU A 121 -5.69 -13.91 -28.00
N LEU A 122 -5.91 -13.54 -26.74
CA LEU A 122 -5.73 -14.42 -25.58
C LEU A 122 -7.05 -14.87 -24.94
N ASN A 123 -8.18 -14.46 -25.51
CA ASN A 123 -9.52 -14.70 -24.96
C ASN A 123 -9.66 -14.27 -23.49
N ILE A 124 -9.20 -13.05 -23.18
CA ILE A 124 -9.22 -12.48 -21.82
C ILE A 124 -10.44 -11.56 -21.68
N PRO A 125 -11.32 -11.78 -20.69
CA PRO A 125 -12.44 -10.89 -20.43
C PRO A 125 -11.97 -9.53 -19.89
N VAL A 126 -12.74 -8.47 -20.12
CA VAL A 126 -12.37 -7.11 -19.69
C VAL A 126 -12.20 -7.00 -18.17
N GLU A 127 -12.90 -7.86 -17.42
CA GLU A 127 -12.81 -8.01 -15.97
C GLU A 127 -11.41 -8.45 -15.51
N ASN A 128 -10.61 -9.06 -16.40
CA ASN A 128 -9.25 -9.51 -16.12
C ASN A 128 -8.17 -8.52 -16.61
N VAL A 129 -8.58 -7.32 -17.04
CA VAL A 129 -7.68 -6.19 -17.32
C VAL A 129 -7.55 -5.34 -16.07
N TRP A 130 -6.39 -5.48 -15.42
CA TRP A 130 -6.14 -4.92 -14.09
C TRP A 130 -5.03 -3.90 -14.12
N GLY A 131 -5.17 -2.84 -13.34
CA GLY A 131 -4.03 -2.01 -12.97
C GLY A 131 -3.11 -2.79 -12.02
N HIS A 132 -1.81 -2.45 -11.97
CA HIS A 132 -0.89 -3.07 -11.00
C HIS A 132 -1.48 -3.13 -9.57
N ILE A 133 -2.10 -2.04 -9.13
CA ILE A 133 -2.74 -1.90 -7.82
C ILE A 133 -3.85 -2.93 -7.55
N GLU A 134 -4.53 -3.41 -8.60
CA GLU A 134 -5.65 -4.34 -8.48
C GLU A 134 -5.18 -5.81 -8.36
N PHE A 135 -3.89 -6.10 -8.58
CA PHE A 135 -3.37 -7.45 -8.39
C PHE A 135 -3.20 -7.80 -6.90
N PRO A 136 -3.46 -9.06 -6.51
CA PRO A 136 -3.26 -9.53 -5.14
C PRO A 136 -1.85 -9.22 -4.61
N GLY A 137 -1.78 -8.60 -3.44
CA GLY A 137 -0.51 -8.20 -2.81
C GLY A 137 0.08 -6.87 -3.28
N TYR A 138 -0.56 -6.15 -4.21
CA TYR A 138 -0.05 -4.91 -4.80
C TYR A 138 -0.92 -3.66 -4.61
N ALA A 139 -1.99 -3.74 -3.81
CA ALA A 139 -2.89 -2.61 -3.50
C ALA A 139 -2.19 -1.35 -2.93
N TRP A 140 -0.98 -1.49 -2.40
CA TRP A 140 -0.16 -0.38 -1.89
C TRP A 140 0.60 0.37 -2.99
N LYS A 141 0.68 -0.17 -4.21
CA LYS A 141 1.44 0.44 -5.32
C LYS A 141 0.50 1.27 -6.18
N PRO A 142 0.54 2.62 -6.10
CA PRO A 142 -0.34 3.48 -6.89
C PRO A 142 0.11 3.47 -8.35
N CYS A 143 -0.24 2.41 -9.06
CA CYS A 143 0.13 2.14 -10.43
C CYS A 143 -1.05 1.37 -11.03
N PRO A 144 -1.63 1.82 -12.15
CA PRO A 144 -1.12 2.85 -13.06
C PRO A 144 -1.46 4.30 -12.70
N SER A 145 -2.09 4.58 -11.56
CA SER A 145 -2.59 5.93 -11.22
C SER A 145 -3.57 6.53 -12.24
N ILE A 146 -4.31 5.65 -12.92
CA ILE A 146 -5.50 6.02 -13.69
C ILE A 146 -6.70 5.21 -13.14
N SER A 147 -7.91 5.69 -13.39
CA SER A 147 -9.13 4.95 -13.04
C SER A 147 -9.25 3.71 -13.94
N MET A 148 -9.00 2.53 -13.35
CA MET A 148 -9.11 1.27 -14.07
C MET A 148 -10.57 0.89 -14.35
N GLY A 149 -11.53 1.36 -13.54
CA GLY A 149 -12.95 1.25 -13.84
C GLY A 149 -13.33 2.02 -15.11
N THR A 150 -12.87 3.26 -15.23
CA THR A 150 -13.06 4.08 -16.45
C THR A 150 -12.34 3.46 -17.64
N PHE A 151 -11.11 2.97 -17.47
CA PHE A 151 -10.35 2.29 -18.52
C PHE A 151 -11.10 1.04 -19.04
N ARG A 152 -11.64 0.20 -18.14
CA ARG A 152 -12.46 -0.95 -18.53
C ARG A 152 -13.78 -0.54 -19.20
N ASN A 153 -14.39 0.58 -18.81
CA ASN A 153 -15.57 1.10 -19.51
C ASN A 153 -15.25 1.52 -20.94
N TRP A 154 -14.16 2.25 -21.17
CA TRP A 154 -13.72 2.59 -22.52
C TRP A 154 -13.43 1.35 -23.38
N LEU A 155 -12.88 0.29 -22.78
CA LEU A 155 -12.69 -0.98 -23.49
C LEU A 155 -14.02 -1.59 -23.98
N ARG A 156 -15.10 -1.44 -23.20
CA ARG A 156 -16.45 -1.91 -23.55
C ARG A 156 -17.15 -1.04 -24.59
N GLU A 157 -16.98 0.29 -24.50
CA GLU A 157 -17.77 1.27 -25.27
C GLU A 157 -17.55 1.23 -26.79
N GLU A 158 -16.37 0.86 -27.29
CA GLU A 158 -16.16 0.67 -28.75
C GLU A 158 -16.79 -0.61 -29.32
N GLY A 159 -17.46 -1.42 -28.48
CA GLY A 159 -18.34 -2.50 -28.94
C GLY A 159 -19.74 -2.04 -29.35
N ALA A 160 -20.09 -0.77 -29.11
CA ALA A 160 -21.34 -0.14 -29.54
C ALA A 160 -21.05 0.85 -30.67
N GLU A 161 -21.67 0.62 -31.83
CA GLU A 161 -21.53 1.48 -33.01
C GLU A 161 -21.71 2.98 -32.67
N LEU A 162 -20.77 3.78 -33.14
CA LEU A 162 -20.80 5.24 -33.12
C LEU A 162 -21.93 5.77 -34.03
N THR A 163 -23.13 5.96 -33.49
CA THR A 163 -24.11 6.90 -34.05
C THR A 163 -24.28 8.10 -33.13
N GLY A 164 -23.58 9.17 -33.51
CA GLY A 164 -23.67 10.56 -33.07
C GLY A 164 -24.59 10.93 -31.90
N ARG A 165 -23.98 11.38 -30.80
CA ARG A 165 -24.47 12.52 -30.01
C ARG A 165 -23.27 13.38 -29.59
N PRO A 166 -23.37 14.72 -29.69
CA PRO A 166 -22.29 15.60 -29.27
C PRO A 166 -22.09 15.51 -27.76
N ALA A 167 -20.84 15.58 -27.34
CA ALA A 167 -20.44 15.61 -25.93
C ALA A 167 -21.20 16.74 -25.20
N PRO A 168 -21.75 16.50 -23.99
CA PRO A 168 -22.34 17.58 -23.22
C PRO A 168 -21.21 18.48 -22.71
N THR A 169 -21.13 19.67 -23.28
CA THR A 169 -20.43 20.82 -22.69
C THR A 169 -21.00 21.07 -21.30
N ALA A 170 -20.17 20.96 -20.26
CA ALA A 170 -20.58 21.26 -18.90
C ALA A 170 -20.62 22.78 -18.70
N THR A 171 -21.80 23.37 -18.88
CA THR A 171 -22.14 24.70 -18.36
C THR A 171 -22.34 24.58 -16.84
N TYR A 172 -21.66 25.43 -16.08
CA TYR A 172 -21.74 25.48 -14.62
C TYR A 172 -23.09 26.07 -14.21
N VAL A 173 -23.92 25.30 -13.48
CA VAL A 173 -25.11 25.81 -12.78
C VAL A 173 -25.08 25.28 -11.35
N ALA A 174 -25.19 26.19 -10.38
CA ALA A 174 -25.23 25.88 -8.96
C ALA A 174 -26.56 25.21 -8.58
N GLY A 175 -26.48 23.94 -8.16
CA GLY A 175 -27.57 23.13 -7.62
C GLY A 175 -27.01 21.83 -7.08
N VAL A 176 -27.64 21.28 -6.02
CA VAL A 176 -27.20 20.06 -5.33
C VAL A 176 -27.16 18.90 -6.32
N ARG A 177 -25.95 18.58 -6.82
CA ARG A 177 -25.71 17.37 -7.61
C ARG A 177 -25.67 16.19 -6.66
N GLN A 178 -26.72 15.36 -6.66
CA GLN A 178 -26.57 13.98 -6.21
C GLN A 178 -26.00 13.16 -7.36
N ARG A 179 -24.69 12.92 -7.36
CA ARG A 179 -24.09 11.99 -8.33
C ARG A 179 -24.59 10.57 -8.06
N SER A 180 -24.87 9.82 -9.13
CA SER A 180 -25.26 8.40 -9.07
C SER A 180 -24.10 7.47 -8.66
N ILE A 181 -22.86 7.93 -8.83
CA ILE A 181 -21.62 7.25 -8.40
C ILE A 181 -20.71 8.28 -7.71
N LEU A 182 -20.10 7.94 -6.57
CA LEU A 182 -19.04 8.74 -5.93
C LEU A 182 -17.73 7.96 -5.89
N ASN A 183 -16.61 8.61 -6.17
CA ASN A 183 -15.27 8.02 -6.10
C ASN A 183 -14.20 9.07 -5.81
N ARG A 184 -12.95 8.61 -5.65
CA ARG A 184 -11.82 9.48 -5.29
C ARG A 184 -11.64 10.63 -6.30
N GLY A 185 -11.60 11.84 -5.78
CA GLY A 185 -11.49 13.07 -6.56
C GLY A 185 -12.82 13.82 -6.72
N ASP A 186 -13.96 13.17 -6.45
CA ASP A 186 -15.25 13.86 -6.38
C ASP A 186 -15.27 14.87 -5.22
N GLN A 187 -15.97 15.98 -5.44
CA GLN A 187 -16.14 17.03 -4.44
C GLN A 187 -17.58 17.55 -4.48
N GLY A 188 -18.15 17.87 -3.32
CA GLY A 188 -19.48 18.47 -3.22
C GLY A 188 -20.30 17.96 -2.05
N ASP A 189 -21.54 18.45 -1.97
CA ASP A 189 -22.45 18.17 -0.85
C ASP A 189 -22.85 16.69 -0.76
N ASP A 190 -22.83 15.97 -1.87
CA ASP A 190 -23.06 14.52 -1.96
C ASP A 190 -21.91 13.69 -1.35
N VAL A 191 -20.67 14.16 -1.50
CA VAL A 191 -19.50 13.58 -0.83
C VAL A 191 -19.52 13.90 0.66
N ARG A 192 -19.92 15.12 1.04
CA ARG A 192 -20.08 15.49 2.45
C ARG A 192 -21.12 14.61 3.15
N ALA A 193 -22.28 14.41 2.53
CA ALA A 193 -23.31 13.52 3.06
C ALA A 193 -22.84 12.06 3.21
N LEU A 194 -22.01 11.57 2.26
CA LEU A 194 -21.36 10.26 2.40
C LEU A 194 -20.41 10.23 3.60
N GLN A 195 -19.57 11.25 3.76
CA GLN A 195 -18.63 11.34 4.88
C GLN A 195 -19.36 11.38 6.22
N GLU A 196 -20.42 12.17 6.34
CA GLU A 196 -21.29 12.20 7.53
C GLU A 196 -21.85 10.82 7.84
N ARG A 197 -22.41 10.13 6.83
CA ARG A 197 -22.97 8.79 7.02
C ARG A 197 -21.94 7.75 7.44
N LEU A 198 -20.74 7.79 6.86
CA LEU A 198 -19.66 6.88 7.25
C LEU A 198 -19.15 7.16 8.66
N GLU A 199 -19.11 8.41 9.09
CA GLU A 199 -18.75 8.80 10.46
C GLU A 199 -19.81 8.32 11.46
N GLU A 200 -21.10 8.52 11.17
CA GLU A 200 -22.22 8.01 11.98
C GLU A 200 -22.14 6.49 12.19
N LEU A 201 -21.75 5.76 11.13
CA LEU A 201 -21.60 4.31 11.15
C LEU A 201 -20.26 3.83 11.72
N GLY A 202 -19.36 4.73 12.15
CA GLY A 202 -18.08 4.41 12.80
C GLY A 202 -16.94 4.02 11.84
N PHE A 203 -17.05 4.31 10.54
CA PHE A 203 -16.04 3.97 9.53
C PHE A 203 -14.96 5.04 9.32
N HIS A 204 -15.09 6.19 9.97
CA HIS A 204 -14.12 7.28 10.06
C HIS A 204 -13.48 7.70 8.71
N PRO A 205 -14.19 8.49 7.87
CA PRO A 205 -13.72 8.95 6.56
C PRO A 205 -12.72 10.10 6.61
N GLY A 206 -12.31 10.54 7.80
CA GLY A 206 -11.48 11.73 7.98
C GLY A 206 -12.33 13.00 7.99
N PRO A 207 -11.77 14.16 7.58
CA PRO A 207 -12.49 15.43 7.58
C PRO A 207 -13.78 15.36 6.75
N ILE A 208 -14.87 15.88 7.30
CA ILE A 208 -16.16 16.04 6.62
C ILE A 208 -16.13 17.36 5.83
N ASP A 209 -15.31 17.37 4.78
CA ASP A 209 -14.97 18.55 3.98
C ASP A 209 -15.64 18.56 2.60
N GLY A 210 -16.40 17.51 2.28
CA GLY A 210 -17.01 17.33 0.96
C GLY A 210 -16.01 16.94 -0.12
N ILE A 211 -14.81 16.47 0.23
CA ILE A 211 -13.79 16.01 -0.72
C ILE A 211 -13.60 14.50 -0.58
N TYR A 212 -13.75 13.77 -1.69
CA TYR A 212 -13.59 12.33 -1.71
C TYR A 212 -12.10 12.02 -1.83
N GLY A 213 -11.40 12.22 -0.71
CA GLY A 213 -9.96 12.00 -0.58
C GLY A 213 -9.62 10.53 -0.33
N SER A 214 -8.36 10.28 0.02
CA SER A 214 -7.89 8.93 0.36
C SER A 214 -8.58 8.36 1.60
N GLN A 215 -8.79 9.19 2.61
CA GLN A 215 -9.44 8.79 3.87
C GLN A 215 -10.90 8.39 3.65
N THR A 216 -11.65 9.17 2.86
CA THR A 216 -13.03 8.84 2.45
C THR A 216 -13.09 7.53 1.67
N ALA A 217 -12.16 7.31 0.73
CA ALA A 217 -12.07 6.06 -0.02
C ALA A 217 -11.79 4.85 0.88
N ASP A 218 -10.86 5.00 1.83
CA ASP A 218 -10.51 3.94 2.77
C ASP A 218 -11.69 3.59 3.70
N ALA A 219 -12.45 4.59 4.14
CA ALA A 219 -13.68 4.38 4.92
C ALA A 219 -14.77 3.66 4.11
N VAL A 220 -14.97 4.02 2.84
CA VAL A 220 -15.89 3.31 1.95
C VAL A 220 -15.48 1.85 1.77
N MET A 221 -14.19 1.57 1.58
CA MET A 221 -13.71 0.19 1.49
C MET A 221 -13.89 -0.61 2.79
N ARG A 222 -13.68 0.02 3.96
CA ARG A 222 -13.96 -0.62 5.27
C ARG A 222 -15.45 -0.94 5.42
N PHE A 223 -16.32 0.01 5.04
CA PHE A 223 -17.76 -0.19 5.02
C PHE A 223 -18.15 -1.34 4.09
N GLN A 224 -17.69 -1.33 2.84
CA GLN A 224 -18.00 -2.36 1.84
C GLN A 224 -17.60 -3.77 2.31
N ARG A 225 -16.44 -3.91 2.98
CA ARG A 225 -16.02 -5.19 3.60
C ARG A 225 -16.98 -5.64 4.68
N THR A 226 -17.39 -4.73 5.55
CA THR A 226 -18.27 -5.03 6.69
C THR A 226 -19.68 -5.38 6.21
N ALA A 227 -20.17 -4.68 5.20
CA ALA A 227 -21.44 -4.95 4.53
C ALA A 227 -21.39 -6.16 3.57
N ARG A 228 -20.22 -6.81 3.41
CA ARG A 228 -20.00 -7.98 2.55
C ARG A 228 -20.42 -7.77 1.08
N ILE A 229 -20.20 -6.56 0.57
CA ILE A 229 -20.43 -6.18 -0.83
C ILE A 229 -19.10 -5.98 -1.56
N THR A 230 -19.16 -5.61 -2.85
CA THR A 230 -17.96 -5.33 -3.66
C THR A 230 -17.09 -4.25 -3.02
N VAL A 231 -15.81 -4.55 -2.81
CA VAL A 231 -14.84 -3.65 -2.14
C VAL A 231 -13.98 -2.96 -3.19
N ASP A 232 -14.51 -1.89 -3.79
CA ASP A 232 -13.86 -1.13 -4.87
C ASP A 232 -13.62 0.35 -4.51
N GLY A 233 -14.07 0.79 -3.33
CA GLY A 233 -13.97 2.18 -2.91
C GLY A 233 -14.83 3.14 -3.73
N ILE A 234 -15.87 2.63 -4.42
CA ILE A 234 -16.80 3.39 -5.24
C ILE A 234 -18.20 3.30 -4.61
N VAL A 235 -18.84 4.45 -4.41
CA VAL A 235 -20.21 4.48 -3.91
C VAL A 235 -21.19 4.41 -5.08
N GLY A 236 -21.44 3.18 -5.54
CA GLY A 236 -22.47 2.85 -6.53
C GLY A 236 -23.83 2.53 -5.89
N PRO A 237 -24.84 2.12 -6.68
CA PRO A 237 -26.19 1.79 -6.18
C PRO A 237 -26.20 0.73 -5.06
N GLU A 238 -25.36 -0.31 -5.18
CA GLU A 238 -25.20 -1.36 -4.16
C GLU A 238 -24.69 -0.77 -2.83
N THR A 239 -23.60 0.01 -2.88
CA THR A 239 -23.02 0.66 -1.70
C THR A 239 -23.97 1.69 -1.09
N ARG A 240 -24.76 2.43 -1.89
CA ARG A 240 -25.78 3.37 -1.36
C ARG A 240 -26.92 2.64 -0.66
N ALA A 241 -27.39 1.54 -1.24
CA ALA A 241 -28.42 0.73 -0.62
C ALA A 241 -27.92 0.18 0.72
N ALA A 242 -26.72 -0.39 0.72
CA ALA A 242 -26.08 -0.87 1.93
C ALA A 242 -25.92 0.26 2.97
N LEU A 243 -25.38 1.43 2.61
CA LEU A 243 -25.18 2.55 3.55
C LEU A 243 -26.49 3.04 4.20
N ARG A 244 -27.60 2.97 3.47
CA ARG A 244 -28.92 3.34 3.98
C ARG A 244 -29.46 2.29 4.95
N ASP A 245 -29.33 1.02 4.59
CA ASP A 245 -29.99 -0.11 5.28
C ASP A 245 -29.10 -0.72 6.38
N PHE A 246 -27.83 -0.30 6.48
CA PHE A 246 -26.89 -0.77 7.50
C PHE A 246 -27.20 -0.15 8.86
N GLU A 247 -27.60 -0.99 9.81
CA GLU A 247 -27.77 -0.63 11.22
C GLU A 247 -26.48 -0.90 11.99
N GLN A 248 -26.16 0.00 12.94
CA GLN A 248 -24.98 -0.13 13.79
C GLN A 248 -25.15 -1.37 14.68
N VAL A 249 -24.33 -2.40 14.45
CA VAL A 249 -24.32 -3.59 15.31
C VAL A 249 -23.68 -3.20 16.64
N ALA A 250 -24.51 -3.05 17.67
CA ALA A 250 -24.02 -2.87 19.04
C ALA A 250 -23.20 -4.09 19.44
N GLU A 251 -21.98 -3.88 19.93
CA GLU A 251 -21.11 -4.94 20.43
C GLU A 251 -21.83 -5.74 21.52
N GLN A 252 -22.05 -7.04 21.26
CA GLN A 252 -22.23 -8.04 22.30
C GLN A 252 -21.24 -9.20 22.10
N PRO A 253 -20.69 -9.76 23.20
CA PRO A 253 -19.54 -10.67 23.15
C PRO A 253 -19.97 -12.13 23.29
N GLU A 254 -19.70 -12.99 22.31
CA GLU A 254 -19.94 -14.44 22.43
C GLU A 254 -18.80 -15.21 21.72
N HIS A 255 -17.84 -15.77 22.47
CA HIS A 255 -17.84 -17.07 23.16
C HIS A 255 -17.82 -18.30 22.22
N ALA A 256 -16.77 -19.08 22.44
CA ALA A 256 -16.32 -20.25 21.69
C ALA A 256 -17.33 -21.41 21.67
N SER A 257 -17.28 -22.19 20.59
CA SER A 257 -17.90 -23.52 20.51
C SER A 257 -16.90 -24.60 20.99
N PRO A 258 -17.32 -25.63 21.75
CA PRO A 258 -16.43 -26.52 22.51
C PRO A 258 -15.88 -27.74 21.73
N THR A 259 -15.67 -27.66 20.42
CA THR A 259 -15.25 -28.84 19.63
C THR A 259 -14.19 -28.62 18.55
N ASP A 260 -13.53 -27.47 18.46
CA ASP A 260 -12.39 -27.32 17.56
C ASP A 260 -11.08 -27.50 18.35
N GLU A 261 -10.38 -28.61 18.12
CA GLU A 261 -8.98 -28.75 18.52
C GLU A 261 -8.15 -27.67 17.79
N PRO A 262 -7.17 -27.05 18.45
CA PRO A 262 -6.40 -25.96 17.85
C PRO A 262 -5.56 -26.48 16.68
N ASP A 263 -6.01 -26.22 15.45
CA ASP A 263 -5.19 -26.37 14.26
C ASP A 263 -4.14 -25.25 14.25
N HIS A 264 -2.86 -25.64 14.34
CA HIS A 264 -1.69 -24.76 14.22
C HIS A 264 -1.58 -23.98 12.89
N ARG A 265 -2.60 -24.04 12.02
CA ARG A 265 -2.68 -23.32 10.73
C ARG A 265 -3.44 -21.99 10.79
N GLU A 266 -4.13 -21.68 11.87
CA GLU A 266 -4.83 -20.39 12.01
C GLU A 266 -3.86 -19.19 12.19
N GLU A 267 -2.68 -19.42 12.80
CA GLU A 267 -1.60 -18.44 12.91
C GLU A 267 -0.95 -18.10 11.54
N LEU A 268 -0.99 -19.03 10.59
CA LEU A 268 -0.44 -18.83 9.24
C LEU A 268 -1.29 -17.86 8.40
N TYR A 269 -2.61 -17.87 8.58
CA TYR A 269 -3.54 -17.04 7.82
C TYR A 269 -3.55 -15.56 8.24
N GLN A 270 -3.23 -15.23 9.49
CA GLN A 270 -3.13 -13.82 9.93
C GLN A 270 -1.84 -13.14 9.46
N SER A 271 -0.76 -13.90 9.21
CA SER A 271 0.51 -13.35 8.69
C SER A 271 0.48 -13.00 7.20
N GLU A 272 -0.40 -13.64 6.41
CA GLU A 272 -0.54 -13.42 4.96
C GLU A 272 -1.47 -12.24 4.60
N THR A 273 -2.29 -11.76 5.54
CA THR A 273 -3.20 -10.62 5.35
C THR A 273 -2.58 -9.27 5.74
N ARG A 274 -1.44 -9.26 6.44
CA ARG A 274 -0.71 -8.02 6.76
C ARG A 274 0.00 -7.48 5.52
N ARG A 275 -0.27 -6.22 5.18
CA ARG A 275 0.39 -5.58 4.03
C ARG A 275 1.89 -5.46 4.29
N MET A 276 2.67 -5.54 3.22
CA MET A 276 4.12 -5.43 3.27
C MET A 276 4.56 -3.98 3.50
N LEU A 277 5.36 -3.71 4.52
CA LEU A 277 5.78 -2.33 4.86
C LEU A 277 7.22 -2.05 4.45
N ARG A 278 7.52 -0.85 3.95
CA ARG A 278 8.86 -0.44 3.50
C ARG A 278 8.96 1.06 3.27
N LEU A 279 10.19 1.56 3.16
CA LEU A 279 10.44 2.96 2.80
C LEU A 279 9.98 3.21 1.36
N LEU A 280 8.99 4.08 1.20
CA LEU A 280 8.46 4.52 -0.09
C LEU A 280 8.42 6.05 -0.14
N SER A 281 8.24 6.60 -1.34
CA SER A 281 7.91 8.01 -1.54
C SER A 281 6.62 8.10 -2.39
N PRO A 282 5.49 8.53 -1.82
CA PRO A 282 5.31 8.97 -0.42
C PRO A 282 5.46 7.82 0.59
N MET A 283 5.88 8.17 1.81
CA MET A 283 6.12 7.21 2.91
C MET A 283 4.83 6.52 3.31
N MET A 284 4.91 5.21 3.60
CA MET A 284 3.76 4.43 4.05
C MET A 284 3.28 4.94 5.41
N ARG A 285 1.97 4.91 5.66
CA ARG A 285 1.40 5.34 6.93
C ARG A 285 0.31 4.41 7.44
N GLY A 286 0.17 4.25 8.76
CA GLY A 286 -0.91 3.47 9.37
C GLY A 286 -0.56 2.88 10.74
N SER A 287 -1.56 2.28 11.39
CA SER A 287 -1.41 1.60 12.68
C SER A 287 -0.50 0.37 12.61
N ASP A 288 -0.41 -0.29 11.45
CA ASP A 288 0.54 -1.38 11.20
C ASP A 288 1.99 -0.91 11.08
N VAL A 289 2.22 0.30 10.55
CA VAL A 289 3.53 0.96 10.60
C VAL A 289 3.88 1.29 12.04
N GLN A 290 2.92 1.78 12.82
CA GLN A 290 3.10 2.06 14.24
C GLN A 290 3.46 0.78 15.02
N GLU A 291 2.76 -0.32 14.77
CA GLU A 291 3.05 -1.64 15.37
C GLU A 291 4.48 -2.09 15.06
N VAL A 292 4.92 -1.98 13.79
CA VAL A 292 6.31 -2.28 13.44
C VAL A 292 7.26 -1.36 14.17
N GLN A 293 7.00 -0.05 14.18
CA GLN A 293 7.86 0.94 14.83
C GLN A 293 8.05 0.63 16.32
N GLU A 294 6.98 0.24 17.01
CA GLU A 294 7.04 -0.21 18.40
C GLU A 294 7.91 -1.46 18.57
N LYS A 295 7.72 -2.47 17.71
CA LYS A 295 8.47 -3.73 17.76
C LYS A 295 9.95 -3.60 17.36
N VAL A 296 10.29 -2.67 16.46
CA VAL A 296 11.69 -2.44 16.02
C VAL A 296 12.38 -1.29 16.76
N GLY A 297 11.68 -0.60 17.68
CA GLY A 297 12.22 0.51 18.46
C GLY A 297 12.48 1.78 17.65
N ALA A 298 11.64 2.05 16.63
CA ALA A 298 11.59 3.33 15.91
C ALA A 298 10.60 4.30 16.57
N VAL A 299 10.57 5.56 16.11
CA VAL A 299 9.50 6.49 16.47
C VAL A 299 8.17 5.93 15.99
N ALA A 300 7.23 5.69 16.90
CA ALA A 300 5.89 5.18 16.59
C ALA A 300 4.96 6.31 16.09
N ASP A 301 5.38 7.04 15.05
CA ASP A 301 4.60 8.13 14.43
C ASP A 301 3.63 7.64 13.34
N GLY A 302 3.60 6.34 13.09
CA GLY A 302 2.80 5.72 12.05
C GLY A 302 3.27 6.06 10.64
N ILE A 303 4.53 6.52 10.44
CA ILE A 303 5.12 6.89 9.15
C ILE A 303 6.38 6.05 8.87
N PHE A 304 6.37 5.27 7.79
CA PHE A 304 7.49 4.41 7.43
C PHE A 304 8.57 5.22 6.69
N GLY A 305 9.31 6.01 7.48
CA GLY A 305 10.41 6.85 7.02
C GLY A 305 11.77 6.16 7.05
N PRO A 306 12.84 6.89 6.69
CA PRO A 306 14.20 6.36 6.66
C PRO A 306 14.63 5.70 7.99
N GLU A 307 14.26 6.30 9.13
CA GLU A 307 14.53 5.74 10.45
C GLU A 307 13.85 4.36 10.64
N THR A 308 12.55 4.25 10.35
CA THR A 308 11.81 2.98 10.42
C THR A 308 12.46 1.92 9.54
N ALA A 309 12.92 2.28 8.34
CA ALA A 309 13.59 1.36 7.42
C ALA A 309 14.94 0.88 7.94
N GLU A 310 15.74 1.74 8.56
CA GLU A 310 17.00 1.34 9.20
C GLU A 310 16.76 0.40 10.38
N ARG A 311 15.73 0.67 11.19
CA ARG A 311 15.34 -0.16 12.33
C ARG A 311 14.87 -1.54 11.89
N VAL A 312 14.09 -1.63 10.82
CA VAL A 312 13.71 -2.90 10.20
C VAL A 312 14.94 -3.66 9.68
N ARG A 313 15.89 -3.00 9.01
CA ARG A 313 17.15 -3.68 8.59
C ARG A 313 17.98 -4.17 9.77
N ALA A 314 18.02 -3.42 10.87
CA ALA A 314 18.71 -3.84 12.09
C ALA A 314 18.04 -5.06 12.72
N PHE A 315 16.70 -5.06 12.78
CA PHE A 315 15.90 -6.21 13.20
C PHE A 315 16.19 -7.44 12.33
N GLN A 316 16.10 -7.30 11.01
CA GLN A 316 16.34 -8.40 10.06
C GLN A 316 17.73 -9.02 10.20
N ARG A 317 18.77 -8.18 10.40
CA ARG A 317 20.14 -8.65 10.67
C ARG A 317 20.21 -9.52 11.91
N ARG A 318 19.53 -9.13 12.99
CA ARG A 318 19.55 -9.86 14.26
C ARG A 318 18.80 -11.20 14.16
N GLU A 319 17.67 -11.23 13.46
CA GLU A 319 16.86 -12.44 13.29
C GLU A 319 17.39 -13.38 12.19
N GLY A 320 18.50 -13.04 11.52
CA GLY A 320 19.09 -13.88 10.47
C GLY A 320 18.24 -14.00 9.21
N ILE A 321 17.37 -13.04 8.94
CA ILE A 321 16.52 -12.97 7.74
C ILE A 321 17.06 -11.95 6.73
N ALA A 322 16.50 -11.93 5.51
CA ALA A 322 16.95 -11.04 4.45
C ALA A 322 16.92 -9.56 4.89
N VAL A 323 18.04 -8.86 4.74
CA VAL A 323 18.25 -7.48 5.24
C VAL A 323 17.89 -6.46 4.15
N ASP A 324 16.63 -6.45 3.75
CA ASP A 324 16.13 -5.60 2.67
C ASP A 324 15.40 -4.32 3.16
N GLY A 325 15.08 -4.25 4.45
CA GLY A 325 14.30 -3.16 5.05
C GLY A 325 12.81 -3.26 4.75
N ILE A 326 12.34 -4.44 4.33
CA ILE A 326 10.96 -4.73 3.98
C ILE A 326 10.34 -5.63 5.06
N VAL A 327 9.22 -5.19 5.61
CA VAL A 327 8.39 -5.99 6.50
C VAL A 327 7.47 -6.86 5.66
N GLY A 328 8.00 -7.96 5.12
CA GLY A 328 7.23 -9.01 4.44
C GLY A 328 6.81 -10.13 5.39
N PRO A 329 6.17 -11.21 4.89
CA PRO A 329 5.64 -12.29 5.73
C PRO A 329 6.66 -12.92 6.68
N GLN A 330 7.93 -13.06 6.26
CA GLN A 330 9.00 -13.57 7.11
C GLN A 330 9.37 -12.59 8.24
N THR A 331 9.48 -11.30 7.91
CA THR A 331 9.73 -10.24 8.90
C THR A 331 8.56 -10.11 9.87
N TRP A 332 7.31 -10.20 9.38
CA TRP A 332 6.11 -10.20 10.23
C TRP A 332 6.08 -11.39 11.19
N ARG A 333 6.33 -12.61 10.70
CA ARG A 333 6.44 -13.80 11.57
C ARG A 333 7.53 -13.63 12.62
N ALA A 334 8.71 -13.13 12.23
CA ALA A 334 9.78 -12.85 13.18
C ALA A 334 9.38 -11.77 14.21
N LEU A 335 8.66 -10.72 13.80
CA LEU A 335 8.16 -9.66 14.67
C LEU A 335 7.05 -10.14 15.63
N ASP A 336 6.25 -11.11 15.21
CA ASP A 336 5.18 -11.70 16.02
C ASP A 336 5.71 -12.78 16.97
N GLN A 337 6.68 -13.58 16.51
CA GLN A 337 7.38 -14.61 17.31
C GLN A 337 8.44 -14.02 18.24
N SER A 338 8.96 -12.83 17.91
CA SER A 338 9.63 -11.99 18.89
C SER A 338 8.56 -11.45 19.85
N GLN A 339 7.99 -12.34 20.67
CA GLN A 339 7.25 -11.92 21.84
C GLN A 339 8.08 -10.86 22.55
N VAL A 340 7.39 -9.78 22.94
CA VAL A 340 7.90 -8.69 23.75
C VAL A 340 8.70 -9.30 24.89
N ASN A 341 10.03 -9.35 24.72
CA ASN A 341 10.89 -9.80 25.78
C ASN A 341 10.82 -8.70 26.83
N THR A 342 10.01 -8.94 27.85
CA THR A 342 9.88 -8.12 29.06
C THR A 342 11.21 -8.00 29.82
N GLY A 343 12.29 -8.63 29.33
CA GLY A 343 13.67 -8.40 29.73
C GLY A 343 14.41 -7.34 28.91
N VAL A 344 13.88 -6.12 28.78
CA VAL A 344 14.71 -5.00 28.33
C VAL A 344 15.69 -4.67 29.46
N GLY A 345 16.86 -5.31 29.53
CA GLY A 345 17.87 -4.99 30.55
C GLY A 345 18.46 -3.57 30.39
N TYR A 346 19.20 -3.10 31.39
CA TYR A 346 19.90 -1.81 31.31
C TYR A 346 20.95 -1.82 30.19
N GLN A 347 20.71 -1.09 29.10
CA GLN A 347 21.62 -1.05 27.94
C GLN A 347 22.39 0.27 27.79
N ARG A 348 21.82 1.39 28.27
CA ARG A 348 22.38 2.73 28.09
C ARG A 348 21.80 3.75 29.07
N LEU A 349 22.50 4.86 29.25
CA LEU A 349 22.02 6.04 29.98
C LEU A 349 20.82 6.66 29.28
N LEU A 350 19.72 6.87 30.02
CA LEU A 350 18.55 7.60 29.51
C LEU A 350 18.49 8.97 30.17
N SER A 351 18.51 10.02 29.35
CA SER A 351 18.40 11.41 29.76
C SER A 351 17.71 12.22 28.67
N VAL A 352 17.32 13.45 28.99
CA VAL A 352 16.92 14.39 27.95
C VAL A 352 18.13 14.68 27.07
N GLN A 353 17.96 14.53 25.76
CA GLN A 353 18.95 14.82 24.73
C GLN A 353 18.27 15.52 23.55
N SER A 354 19.04 16.07 22.62
CA SER A 354 18.54 16.63 21.37
C SER A 354 19.16 15.87 20.20
N PRO A 355 18.37 15.07 19.44
CA PRO A 355 16.96 14.75 19.66
C PRO A 355 16.75 13.87 20.91
N PHE A 356 15.51 13.84 21.44
CA PHE A 356 15.19 13.04 22.63
C PHE A 356 15.54 11.57 22.42
N ILE A 357 16.05 10.90 23.46
CA ILE A 357 16.29 9.46 23.44
C ILE A 357 14.96 8.74 23.31
N ARG A 358 14.90 7.71 22.47
CA ARG A 358 13.70 6.92 22.22
C ARG A 358 13.99 5.43 22.27
N GLY A 359 13.00 4.63 22.67
CA GLY A 359 13.09 3.17 22.61
C GLY A 359 12.23 2.44 23.64
N ALA A 360 12.23 1.10 23.54
CA ALA A 360 11.52 0.22 24.46
C ALA A 360 12.02 0.32 25.92
N ASP A 361 13.28 0.69 26.11
CA ASP A 361 13.88 1.03 27.41
C ASP A 361 13.23 2.26 28.03
N VAL A 362 12.97 3.29 27.24
CA VAL A 362 12.22 4.49 27.65
C VAL A 362 10.77 4.14 27.97
N GLN A 363 10.11 3.34 27.13
CA GLN A 363 8.74 2.88 27.41
C GLN A 363 8.65 2.06 28.71
N ARG A 364 9.65 1.21 28.98
CA ARG A 364 9.72 0.42 30.22
C ARG A 364 9.81 1.33 31.44
N VAL A 365 10.66 2.36 31.39
CA VAL A 365 10.76 3.39 32.43
C VAL A 365 9.45 4.16 32.59
N GLN A 366 8.82 4.59 31.49
CA GLN A 366 7.55 5.33 31.52
C GLN A 366 6.42 4.52 32.15
N ARG A 367 6.32 3.22 31.84
CA ARG A 367 5.36 2.29 32.48
C ARG A 367 5.63 2.17 33.98
N ALA A 368 6.88 1.96 34.39
CA ALA A 368 7.24 1.86 35.81
C ALA A 368 6.97 3.14 36.60
N LEU A 369 7.05 4.29 35.93
CA LEU A 369 6.78 5.60 36.52
C LEU A 369 5.31 6.06 36.39
N ASN A 370 4.46 5.24 35.77
CA ASN A 370 3.06 5.53 35.50
C ASN A 370 2.84 6.90 34.81
N VAL A 371 3.60 7.15 33.74
CA VAL A 371 3.45 8.32 32.86
C VAL A 371 3.06 7.90 31.45
N GLN A 372 2.70 8.86 30.59
CA GLN A 372 2.38 8.61 29.19
C GLN A 372 3.52 7.83 28.50
N VAL A 373 3.16 6.69 27.90
CA VAL A 373 4.11 5.77 27.27
C VAL A 373 4.25 6.09 25.79
N ASP A 374 4.90 7.20 25.48
CA ASP A 374 5.19 7.63 24.11
C ASP A 374 6.57 7.15 23.60
N GLY A 375 7.36 6.49 24.46
CA GLY A 375 8.68 6.00 24.16
C GLY A 375 9.74 7.08 23.96
N MET A 376 9.44 8.34 24.31
CA MET A 376 10.35 9.48 24.21
C MET A 376 10.79 9.98 25.58
N TYR A 377 12.11 10.11 25.76
CA TYR A 377 12.69 10.68 26.97
C TYR A 377 12.71 12.21 26.87
N GLY A 378 11.52 12.80 26.95
CA GLY A 378 11.30 14.24 26.98
C GLY A 378 11.18 14.82 28.40
N PRO A 379 10.87 16.12 28.52
CA PRO A 379 10.77 16.81 29.81
C PRO A 379 9.79 16.19 30.81
N LEU A 380 8.70 15.58 30.32
CA LEU A 380 7.72 14.89 31.16
C LEU A 380 8.30 13.62 31.79
N THR A 381 9.00 12.80 30.99
CA THR A 381 9.69 11.58 31.46
C THR A 381 10.83 11.94 32.42
N GLU A 382 11.62 12.97 32.11
CA GLU A 382 12.69 13.45 32.99
C GLU A 382 12.15 13.90 34.35
N ARG A 383 11.07 14.68 34.36
CA ARG A 383 10.42 15.14 35.60
C ARG A 383 9.95 13.96 36.44
N ALA A 384 9.39 12.92 35.81
CA ALA A 384 8.98 11.70 36.50
C ALA A 384 10.16 10.94 37.10
N VAL A 385 11.28 10.85 36.37
CA VAL A 385 12.53 10.23 36.85
C VAL A 385 13.10 11.01 38.05
N ARG A 386 13.13 12.35 38.00
CA ARG A 386 13.57 13.18 39.14
C ARG A 386 12.69 12.97 40.37
N ASN A 387 11.37 12.86 40.20
CA ASN A 387 10.45 12.59 41.30
C ASN A 387 10.67 11.20 41.92
N PHE A 388 10.92 10.20 41.08
CA PHE A 388 11.29 8.85 41.52
C PHE A 388 12.60 8.85 42.31
N GLN A 389 13.65 9.45 41.76
CA GLN A 389 14.97 9.52 42.41
C GLN A 389 14.90 10.18 43.79
N ARG A 390 14.09 11.25 43.91
CA ARG A 390 13.81 11.91 45.20
C ARG A 390 13.16 10.96 46.21
N ARG A 391 12.17 10.17 45.78
CA ARG A 391 11.47 9.21 46.66
C ARG A 391 12.37 8.06 47.10
N GLU A 392 13.22 7.57 46.20
CA GLU A 392 14.13 6.45 46.48
C GLU A 392 15.43 6.87 47.19
N GLY A 393 15.63 8.16 47.46
CA GLY A 393 16.81 8.67 48.15
C GLY A 393 18.12 8.50 47.37
N ILE A 394 18.06 8.58 46.03
CA ILE A 394 19.22 8.51 45.15
C ILE A 394 19.48 9.86 44.45
N THR A 395 20.61 10.00 43.75
CA THR A 395 20.98 11.24 43.05
C THR A 395 19.85 11.73 42.14
N ILE A 396 19.45 13.00 42.31
CA ILE A 396 18.31 13.61 41.60
C ILE A 396 18.80 14.36 40.35
N ASP A 397 19.32 13.62 39.38
CA ASP A 397 19.90 14.18 38.15
C ASP A 397 18.95 14.09 36.94
N GLY A 398 17.82 13.38 37.06
CA GLY A 398 16.88 13.16 35.96
C GLY A 398 17.38 12.17 34.93
N ILE A 399 18.40 11.37 35.28
CA ILE A 399 19.07 10.41 34.43
C ILE A 399 18.76 8.98 34.91
N VAL A 400 18.31 8.12 34.00
CA VAL A 400 18.23 6.69 34.25
C VAL A 400 19.60 6.07 33.99
N GLY A 401 20.48 6.15 35.00
CA GLY A 401 21.72 5.39 35.10
C GLY A 401 21.50 3.99 35.71
N PRO A 402 22.56 3.19 35.92
CA PRO A 402 22.43 1.85 36.50
C PRO A 402 21.70 1.86 37.84
N GLN A 403 22.02 2.81 38.73
CA GLN A 403 21.41 2.91 40.05
C GLN A 403 19.89 3.19 39.98
N THR A 404 19.47 4.13 39.14
CA THR A 404 18.05 4.44 38.91
C THR A 404 17.33 3.23 38.30
N TRP A 405 17.98 2.53 37.37
CA TRP A 405 17.44 1.34 36.72
C TRP A 405 17.17 0.20 37.70
N ARG A 406 18.17 -0.16 38.54
CA ARG A 406 18.01 -1.22 39.56
C ARG A 406 16.86 -0.94 40.50
N ARG A 407 16.68 0.33 40.89
CA ARG A 407 15.58 0.75 41.77
C ARG A 407 14.20 0.66 41.10
N LEU A 408 14.12 0.91 39.79
CA LEU A 408 12.85 0.83 39.05
C LEU A 408 12.37 -0.61 38.87
N PHE A 409 13.29 -1.57 38.74
CA PHE A 409 12.96 -2.93 38.29
C PHE A 409 13.40 -4.06 39.22
N ASN A 410 14.11 -3.76 40.32
CA ASN A 410 14.68 -4.75 41.23
C ASN A 410 15.61 -5.77 40.54
N GLU A 411 16.43 -5.27 39.60
CA GLU A 411 17.41 -6.04 38.78
C GLU A 411 18.85 -5.64 39.07
#